data_AF-A0A842VNN2-F1
#
_entry.id   AF-A0A842VNN2-F1
#
_cell.length_a   1.000
_cell.length_b   1.000
_cell.length_c   1.000
_cell.angle_alpha   90.00
_cell.angle_beta   90.00
_cell.angle_gamma   90.00
#
_symmetry.space_group_name_H-M   'P 1'
#
loop_
_entity.id
_entity.type
_entity.pdbx_description
1 polymer ?
#
loop_
_entity_poly.entity_id
_entity_poly.type
_entity_poly.pdbx_seq_one_letter_code
_entity_poly.pdbx_strand_id
1 'polypeptide(L)'
;MEKDLKPELKSELYSLVKTVLKLYKKYEQGKINEQFFQKALRNAVDGILKINMYLKEKDISLPFLLHRMNFTGKYNKAIRIINKISILNTPDKSNGILKENYSHVSNKIKSSLLDLPGVTSEITSAFITLMDALKLDALQSDDLILRLFDELTSKLERFPGLKEIRNNVIQINNHVRENSNVLLTNYEYREKIGEHLYQIFNSFQNKLNLSFEE
;
A
#
# COMPACT_ATOMS: atom_id res chain seq x y z
N MET A 1 2.73 20.51 22.18
CA MET A 1 1.85 19.36 22.46
C MET A 1 2.63 18.07 22.19
N GLU A 2 3.03 17.39 23.26
CA GLU A 2 3.68 16.09 23.18
C GLU A 2 2.57 15.03 23.02
N LYS A 3 2.20 14.68 21.79
CA LYS A 3 1.35 13.50 21.57
C LYS A 3 2.22 12.31 21.92
N ASP A 4 1.95 11.68 23.07
CA ASP A 4 2.65 10.49 23.56
C ASP A 4 2.70 9.42 22.47
N LEU A 5 3.86 9.35 21.84
CA LEU A 5 4.12 8.43 20.76
C LEU A 5 4.44 7.08 21.41
N LYS A 6 3.43 6.21 21.40
CA LYS A 6 3.45 4.83 21.89
C LYS A 6 4.86 4.20 21.76
N PRO A 7 5.55 3.91 22.88
CA PRO A 7 6.88 3.28 22.90
C PRO A 7 6.98 2.03 22.02
N GLU A 8 5.84 1.37 21.81
CA GLU A 8 5.66 0.22 20.94
C GLU A 8 6.01 0.54 19.48
N LEU A 9 5.56 1.67 18.92
CA LEU A 9 5.86 2.08 17.54
C LEU A 9 7.34 2.37 17.32
N LYS A 10 7.98 3.01 18.29
CA LYS A 10 9.43 3.27 18.27
C LYS A 10 10.20 1.94 18.25
N SER A 11 9.79 1.01 19.11
CA SER A 11 10.42 -0.30 19.24
C SER A 11 10.22 -1.16 18.00
N GLU A 12 9.02 -1.12 17.41
CA GLU A 12 8.67 -1.84 16.19
C GLU A 12 9.47 -1.32 14.99
N LEU A 13 9.49 0.00 14.76
CA LEU A 13 10.28 0.62 13.69
C LEU A 13 11.76 0.29 13.83
N TYR A 14 12.28 0.35 15.06
CA TYR A 14 13.67 -0.02 15.36
C TYR A 14 13.96 -1.48 14.99
N SER A 15 13.09 -2.40 15.40
CA SER A 15 13.23 -3.83 15.14
C SER A 15 13.19 -4.14 13.64
N LEU A 16 12.25 -3.55 12.91
CA LEU A 16 12.09 -3.76 11.46
C LEU A 16 13.32 -3.26 10.69
N VAL A 17 13.80 -2.04 10.97
CA VAL A 17 15.01 -1.50 10.33
C VAL A 17 16.24 -2.35 10.67
N LYS A 18 16.39 -2.78 11.93
CA LYS A 18 17.48 -3.69 12.30
C LYS A 18 17.38 -5.03 11.61
N THR A 19 16.18 -5.52 11.37
CA THR A 19 15.91 -6.75 10.62
C THR A 19 16.38 -6.60 9.18
N VAL A 20 16.03 -5.52 8.47
CA VAL A 20 16.54 -5.24 7.12
C VAL A 20 18.08 -5.26 7.08
N LEU A 21 18.73 -4.53 7.99
CA LEU A 21 20.20 -4.46 8.04
C LEU A 21 20.85 -5.83 8.31
N LYS A 22 20.28 -6.63 9.23
CA LYS A 22 20.78 -7.95 9.58
C LYS A 22 20.55 -8.96 8.47
N LEU A 23 19.37 -8.95 7.85
CA LEU A 23 19.01 -9.83 6.74
C LEU A 23 19.97 -9.61 5.58
N TYR A 24 20.20 -8.36 5.18
CA TYR A 24 21.10 -8.04 4.08
C TYR A 24 22.53 -8.52 4.35
N LYS A 25 23.06 -8.25 5.55
CA LYS A 25 24.39 -8.75 5.96
C LYS A 25 24.46 -10.28 5.94
N LYS A 26 23.44 -10.99 6.44
CA LYS A 26 23.43 -12.46 6.45
C LYS A 26 23.35 -13.02 5.02
N TYR A 27 22.61 -12.37 4.14
CA TYR A 27 22.50 -12.75 2.74
C TYR A 27 23.83 -12.55 1.99
N GLU A 28 24.46 -11.38 2.11
CA GLU A 28 25.79 -11.12 1.50
C GLU A 28 26.87 -12.10 2.02
N GLN A 29 26.71 -12.61 3.24
CA GLN A 29 27.59 -13.63 3.83
C GLN A 29 27.24 -15.07 3.44
N GLY A 30 26.23 -15.30 2.60
CA GLY A 30 25.76 -16.64 2.23
C GLY A 30 25.12 -17.44 3.38
N LYS A 31 24.78 -16.80 4.50
CA LYS A 31 24.26 -17.47 5.71
C LYS A 31 22.77 -17.77 5.65
N ILE A 32 22.05 -17.12 4.75
CA ILE A 32 20.63 -17.36 4.50
C ILE A 32 20.43 -17.51 3.01
N ASN A 33 19.55 -18.43 2.62
CA ASN A 33 19.19 -18.58 1.24
C ASN A 33 18.34 -17.39 0.77
N GLU A 34 18.31 -17.24 -0.53
CA GLU A 34 17.63 -16.18 -1.23
C GLU A 34 16.12 -16.13 -0.93
N GLN A 35 15.43 -17.25 -1.03
CA GLN A 35 13.97 -17.30 -0.83
C GLN A 35 13.57 -16.80 0.57
N PHE A 36 14.33 -17.21 1.59
CA PHE A 36 14.16 -16.75 2.95
C PHE A 36 14.45 -15.25 3.07
N PHE A 37 15.56 -14.79 2.49
CA PHE A 37 15.93 -13.37 2.49
C PHE A 37 14.82 -12.50 1.88
N GLN A 38 14.29 -12.87 0.73
CA GLN A 38 13.22 -12.15 0.05
C GLN A 38 11.96 -12.03 0.90
N LYS A 39 11.45 -13.17 1.41
CA LYS A 39 10.23 -13.22 2.21
C LYS A 39 10.39 -12.38 3.49
N ALA A 40 11.52 -12.53 4.17
CA ALA A 40 11.79 -11.80 5.40
C ALA A 40 11.99 -10.30 5.15
N LEU A 41 12.66 -9.92 4.05
CA LEU A 41 12.83 -8.51 3.66
C LEU A 41 11.48 -7.88 3.33
N ARG A 42 10.63 -8.55 2.54
CA ARG A 42 9.28 -8.10 2.22
C ARG A 42 8.47 -7.81 3.48
N ASN A 43 8.40 -8.76 4.40
CA ASN A 43 7.69 -8.58 5.66
C ASN A 43 8.20 -7.39 6.47
N ALA A 44 9.52 -7.17 6.49
CA ALA A 44 10.12 -6.05 7.19
C ALA A 44 9.75 -4.71 6.53
N VAL A 45 9.71 -4.65 5.20
CA VAL A 45 9.32 -3.45 4.46
C VAL A 45 7.83 -3.15 4.61
N ASP A 46 6.97 -4.16 4.51
CA ASP A 46 5.52 -4.02 4.74
C ASP A 46 5.24 -3.44 6.14
N GLY A 47 5.99 -3.88 7.15
CA GLY A 47 5.93 -3.32 8.51
C GLY A 47 6.34 -1.85 8.55
N ILE A 48 7.45 -1.47 7.90
CA ILE A 48 7.91 -0.08 7.87
C ILE A 48 6.87 0.82 7.18
N LEU A 49 6.26 0.35 6.09
CA LEU A 49 5.24 1.09 5.37
C LEU A 49 3.97 1.31 6.22
N LYS A 50 3.51 0.26 6.93
CA LYS A 50 2.38 0.37 7.86
C LYS A 50 2.64 1.42 8.95
N ILE A 51 3.85 1.43 9.52
CA ILE A 51 4.24 2.45 10.50
C ILE A 51 4.22 3.85 9.87
N ASN A 52 4.77 4.01 8.66
CA ASN A 52 4.78 5.30 7.98
C ASN A 52 3.36 5.84 7.73
N MET A 53 2.43 4.97 7.30
CA MET A 53 1.02 5.34 7.11
C MET A 53 0.35 5.71 8.43
N TYR A 54 0.57 4.92 9.49
CA TYR A 54 0.04 5.24 10.81
C TYR A 54 0.54 6.60 11.33
N LEU A 55 1.83 6.91 11.11
CA LEU A 55 2.40 8.20 11.50
C LEU A 55 1.75 9.35 10.70
N LYS A 56 1.53 9.18 9.40
CA LYS A 56 0.78 10.14 8.57
C LYS A 56 -0.64 10.36 9.11
N GLU A 57 -1.38 9.29 9.42
CA GLU A 57 -2.75 9.39 9.97
C GLU A 57 -2.82 10.16 11.29
N LYS A 58 -1.76 10.12 12.10
CA LYS A 58 -1.70 10.83 13.38
C LYS A 58 -1.10 12.23 13.30
N ASP A 59 -0.76 12.68 12.09
CA ASP A 59 -0.04 13.91 11.82
C ASP A 59 1.29 13.98 12.57
N ILE A 60 2.04 12.87 12.51
CA ILE A 60 3.34 12.71 13.16
C ILE A 60 4.42 12.63 12.09
N SER A 61 5.37 13.54 12.15
CA SER A 61 6.52 13.56 11.24
C SER A 61 7.48 12.40 11.52
N LEU A 62 7.63 11.48 10.55
CA LEU A 62 8.63 10.40 10.59
C LEU A 62 10.07 10.95 10.74
N PRO A 63 10.51 12.00 10.03
CA PRO A 63 11.81 12.64 10.27
C PRO A 63 12.01 13.08 11.73
N PHE A 64 10.99 13.71 12.33
CA PHE A 64 11.03 14.12 13.73
C PHE A 64 11.19 12.92 14.68
N LEU A 65 10.43 11.84 14.42
CA LEU A 65 10.53 10.60 15.18
C LEU A 65 11.93 9.96 15.09
N LEU A 66 12.48 9.85 13.88
CA LEU A 66 13.80 9.29 13.63
C LEU A 66 14.91 10.09 14.30
N HIS A 67 14.79 11.42 14.31
CA HIS A 67 15.72 12.31 14.98
C HIS A 67 15.68 12.12 16.50
N ARG A 68 14.48 12.08 17.12
CA ARG A 68 14.33 11.82 18.56
C ARG A 68 14.90 10.46 18.98
N MET A 69 14.87 9.46 18.10
CA MET A 69 15.43 8.13 18.37
C MET A 69 16.94 8.02 18.10
N ASN A 70 17.59 9.08 17.59
CA ASN A 70 18.95 9.03 17.03
C ASN A 70 19.13 7.87 16.03
N PHE A 71 18.12 7.69 15.16
CA PHE A 71 17.98 6.49 14.32
C PHE A 71 17.99 6.78 12.82
N THR A 72 18.02 8.05 12.43
CA THR A 72 18.02 8.53 11.04
C THR A 72 19.05 7.83 10.15
N GLY A 73 20.31 7.71 10.61
CA GLY A 73 21.36 7.06 9.81
C GLY A 73 21.11 5.58 9.54
N LYS A 74 20.57 4.84 10.52
CA LYS A 74 20.24 3.41 10.38
C LYS A 74 19.02 3.22 9.48
N TYR A 75 18.02 4.08 9.62
CA TYR A 75 16.85 4.10 8.74
C TYR A 75 17.26 4.38 7.29
N ASN A 76 18.03 5.43 7.03
CA ASN A 76 18.51 5.77 5.69
C ASN A 76 19.33 4.64 5.06
N LYS A 77 20.15 3.94 5.85
CA LYS A 77 20.88 2.76 5.38
C LYS A 77 19.96 1.62 4.99
N ALA A 78 18.90 1.35 5.76
CA ALA A 78 17.90 0.36 5.40
C ALA A 78 17.14 0.75 4.12
N ILE A 79 16.74 2.02 3.97
CA ILE A 79 16.11 2.52 2.73
C ILE A 79 17.05 2.36 1.53
N ARG A 80 18.35 2.66 1.67
CA ARG A 80 19.33 2.42 0.59
C ARG A 80 19.44 0.95 0.21
N ILE A 81 19.38 0.03 1.17
CA ILE A 81 19.39 -1.42 0.88
C ILE A 81 18.12 -1.81 0.12
N ILE A 82 16.95 -1.36 0.61
CA ILE A 82 15.67 -1.60 -0.04
C ILE A 82 15.72 -1.06 -1.48
N ASN A 83 16.16 0.18 -1.67
CA ASN A 83 16.28 0.81 -2.98
C ASN A 83 17.34 0.14 -3.86
N LYS A 84 18.48 -0.28 -3.34
CA LYS A 84 19.50 -1.02 -4.11
C LYS A 84 18.92 -2.32 -4.66
N ILE A 85 18.17 -3.03 -3.82
CA ILE A 85 17.49 -4.26 -4.22
C ILE A 85 16.37 -3.96 -5.23
N SER A 86 15.75 -2.77 -5.19
CA SER A 86 14.74 -2.33 -6.15
C SER A 86 15.30 -1.79 -7.48
N ILE A 87 16.40 -1.02 -7.46
CA ILE A 87 17.01 -0.30 -8.60
C ILE A 87 17.90 -1.20 -9.46
N LEU A 88 18.53 -2.23 -8.90
CA LEU A 88 19.24 -3.26 -9.69
C LEU A 88 18.30 -4.04 -10.66
N ASN A 89 17.01 -3.67 -10.71
CA ASN A 89 15.94 -4.30 -11.49
C ASN A 89 15.26 -3.36 -12.51
N THR A 90 15.77 -2.15 -12.79
CA THR A 90 15.43 -1.45 -14.05
C THR A 90 16.24 -2.08 -15.19
N PRO A 91 15.64 -2.32 -16.38
CA PRO A 91 16.34 -2.91 -17.50
C PRO A 91 17.25 -1.87 -18.15
N ASP A 92 18.26 -1.37 -17.44
CA ASP A 92 19.32 -0.59 -18.06
C ASP A 92 20.41 -1.52 -18.58
N LYS A 93 20.65 -1.42 -19.88
CA LYS A 93 21.56 -2.29 -20.66
C LYS A 93 23.04 -1.94 -20.49
N SER A 94 23.44 -1.28 -19.41
CA SER A 94 24.84 -0.88 -19.22
C SER A 94 25.37 -1.28 -17.85
N ASN A 95 26.48 -2.01 -17.88
CA ASN A 95 27.37 -2.39 -16.78
C ASN A 95 27.09 -3.75 -16.15
N GLY A 96 27.48 -4.79 -16.89
CA GLY A 96 27.80 -6.09 -16.30
C GLY A 96 29.05 -5.97 -15.44
N ILE A 97 28.94 -6.45 -14.19
CA ILE A 97 29.96 -7.23 -13.45
C ILE A 97 29.33 -7.95 -12.23
N LEU A 98 28.03 -7.76 -11.90
CA LEU A 98 27.42 -8.38 -10.70
C LEU A 98 26.15 -9.25 -10.95
N LYS A 99 25.94 -9.76 -12.17
CA LYS A 99 24.64 -10.28 -12.63
C LYS A 99 24.27 -11.73 -12.26
N GLU A 100 25.19 -12.57 -11.78
CA GLU A 100 24.88 -14.02 -11.72
C GLU A 100 24.16 -14.48 -10.44
N ASN A 101 24.32 -13.78 -9.31
CA ASN A 101 23.66 -14.16 -8.04
C ASN A 101 22.35 -13.41 -7.75
N TYR A 102 21.89 -12.55 -8.68
CA TYR A 102 20.71 -11.69 -8.50
C TYR A 102 19.58 -11.98 -9.51
N SER A 103 19.81 -12.83 -10.51
CA SER A 103 18.88 -13.04 -11.63
C SER A 103 17.61 -13.81 -11.22
N HIS A 104 17.71 -14.78 -10.31
CA HIS A 104 16.54 -15.48 -9.76
C HIS A 104 15.87 -14.73 -8.58
N VAL A 105 16.60 -13.77 -7.99
CA VAL A 105 16.12 -12.87 -6.91
C VAL A 105 15.01 -11.95 -7.40
N SER A 106 15.07 -11.66 -8.70
CA SER A 106 14.47 -10.51 -9.36
C SER A 106 12.95 -10.59 -9.55
N ASN A 107 12.37 -11.78 -9.73
CA ASN A 107 10.98 -11.88 -10.16
C ASN A 107 9.95 -11.85 -9.00
N LYS A 108 10.36 -12.13 -7.75
CA LYS A 108 9.45 -12.20 -6.59
C LYS A 108 9.50 -10.99 -5.65
N ILE A 109 10.62 -10.26 -5.58
CA ILE A 109 10.67 -8.97 -4.85
C ILE A 109 10.01 -7.85 -5.68
N LYS A 110 9.97 -7.99 -7.02
CA LYS A 110 9.13 -7.16 -7.91
C LYS A 110 7.71 -7.02 -7.36
N SER A 111 7.14 -8.10 -6.83
CA SER A 111 5.71 -8.17 -6.50
C SER A 111 5.28 -7.51 -5.17
N SER A 112 6.07 -6.62 -4.56
CA SER A 112 5.63 -5.98 -3.31
C SER A 112 6.04 -4.54 -3.12
N LEU A 113 7.18 -4.13 -3.68
CA LEU A 113 7.61 -2.72 -3.65
C LEU A 113 7.36 -2.00 -4.97
N LEU A 114 7.57 -2.69 -6.10
CA LEU A 114 7.24 -2.22 -7.45
C LEU A 114 5.76 -2.45 -7.79
N ASP A 115 5.06 -3.31 -7.05
CA ASP A 115 3.61 -3.46 -7.11
C ASP A 115 2.87 -2.32 -6.41
N LEU A 116 3.51 -1.47 -5.60
CA LEU A 116 2.78 -0.38 -4.94
C LEU A 116 2.17 0.59 -5.97
N PRO A 117 2.90 1.10 -6.97
CA PRO A 117 2.29 1.86 -8.07
C PRO A 117 1.27 1.05 -8.87
N GLY A 118 1.54 -0.23 -9.16
CA GLY A 118 0.64 -1.11 -9.92
C GLY A 118 -0.69 -1.36 -9.20
N VAL A 119 -0.64 -1.84 -7.95
CA VAL A 119 -1.80 -2.06 -7.08
C VAL A 119 -2.49 -0.74 -6.76
N THR A 120 -1.76 0.38 -6.59
CA THR A 120 -2.39 1.70 -6.47
C THR A 120 -3.17 2.05 -7.73
N SER A 121 -2.61 1.83 -8.91
CA SER A 121 -3.29 2.04 -10.20
C SER A 121 -4.50 1.13 -10.36
N GLU A 122 -4.41 -0.14 -9.95
CA GLU A 122 -5.53 -1.09 -9.97
C GLU A 122 -6.66 -0.68 -9.01
N ILE A 123 -6.33 -0.17 -7.82
CA ILE A 123 -7.30 0.36 -6.84
C ILE A 123 -7.95 1.62 -7.39
N THR A 124 -7.16 2.56 -7.93
CA THR A 124 -7.67 3.79 -8.56
C THR A 124 -8.61 3.46 -9.71
N SER A 125 -8.22 2.54 -10.59
CA SER A 125 -9.08 2.09 -11.69
C SER A 125 -10.36 1.47 -11.16
N ALA A 126 -10.30 0.62 -10.13
CA ALA A 126 -11.49 0.01 -9.55
C ALA A 126 -12.44 1.03 -8.93
N PHE A 127 -11.92 2.05 -8.23
CA PHE A 127 -12.74 3.17 -7.74
C PHE A 127 -13.44 3.90 -8.88
N ILE A 128 -12.70 4.30 -9.92
CA ILE A 128 -13.25 5.02 -11.07
C ILE A 128 -14.31 4.17 -11.78
N THR A 129 -14.01 2.91 -12.09
CA THR A 129 -14.95 2.00 -12.74
C THR A 129 -16.24 1.82 -11.93
N LEU A 130 -16.14 1.68 -10.59
CA LEU A 130 -17.33 1.57 -9.74
C LEU A 130 -18.15 2.87 -9.74
N MET A 131 -17.50 4.03 -9.62
CA MET A 131 -18.18 5.33 -9.65
C MET A 131 -18.84 5.60 -11.00
N ASP A 132 -18.19 5.25 -12.12
CA ASP A 132 -18.74 5.39 -13.46
C ASP A 132 -19.92 4.44 -13.67
N ALA A 133 -19.82 3.20 -13.21
CA ALA A 133 -20.90 2.23 -13.30
C ALA A 133 -22.17 2.68 -12.55
N LEU A 134 -22.02 3.37 -11.42
CA LEU A 134 -23.16 3.94 -10.67
C LEU A 134 -23.86 5.09 -11.43
N LYS A 135 -23.14 5.81 -12.29
CA LYS A 135 -23.70 6.90 -13.10
C LYS A 135 -24.42 6.39 -14.36
N LEU A 136 -24.26 5.12 -14.72
CA LEU A 136 -24.95 4.56 -15.87
C LEU A 136 -26.46 4.46 -15.60
N ASP A 137 -27.25 5.03 -16.50
CA ASP A 137 -28.69 5.18 -16.34
C ASP A 137 -29.48 3.87 -16.59
N ALA A 138 -28.79 2.81 -17.01
CA ALA A 138 -29.38 1.54 -17.47
C ALA A 138 -28.88 0.31 -16.70
N LEU A 139 -28.81 0.39 -15.36
CA LEU A 139 -28.52 -0.79 -14.53
C LEU A 139 -29.73 -1.73 -14.53
N GLN A 140 -29.63 -2.83 -15.27
CA GLN A 140 -30.65 -3.89 -15.28
C GLN A 140 -30.50 -4.88 -14.12
N SER A 141 -29.33 -4.92 -13.49
CA SER A 141 -29.02 -5.80 -12.37
C SER A 141 -27.97 -5.14 -11.46
N ASP A 142 -28.10 -5.41 -10.17
CA ASP A 142 -27.19 -4.97 -9.11
C ASP A 142 -25.90 -5.79 -9.10
N ASP A 143 -25.93 -7.00 -9.68
CA ASP A 143 -24.81 -7.95 -9.70
C ASP A 143 -23.51 -7.34 -10.25
N LEU A 144 -23.59 -6.47 -11.26
CA LEU A 144 -22.40 -5.75 -11.76
C LEU A 144 -21.79 -4.85 -10.68
N ILE A 145 -22.62 -4.03 -10.03
CA ILE A 145 -22.18 -3.09 -9.00
C ILE A 145 -21.63 -3.84 -7.80
N LEU A 146 -22.32 -4.90 -7.35
CA LEU A 146 -21.87 -5.74 -6.24
C LEU A 146 -20.53 -6.42 -6.55
N ARG A 147 -20.35 -6.94 -7.78
CA ARG A 147 -19.06 -7.50 -8.23
C ARG A 147 -17.94 -6.46 -8.22
N LEU A 148 -18.21 -5.24 -8.66
CA LEU A 148 -17.23 -4.14 -8.64
C LEU A 148 -16.85 -3.74 -7.20
N PHE A 149 -17.79 -3.73 -6.26
CA PHE A 149 -17.49 -3.54 -4.84
C PHE A 149 -16.61 -4.66 -4.27
N ASP A 150 -16.92 -5.92 -4.59
CA ASP A 150 -16.15 -7.07 -4.12
C ASP A 150 -14.73 -7.06 -4.71
N GLU A 151 -14.59 -6.69 -5.99
CA GLU A 151 -13.28 -6.50 -6.64
C GLU A 151 -12.47 -5.40 -5.95
N LEU A 152 -13.05 -4.22 -5.75
CA LEU A 152 -12.41 -3.11 -5.05
C LEU A 152 -11.97 -3.50 -3.63
N THR A 153 -12.84 -4.21 -2.90
CA THR A 153 -12.55 -4.68 -1.54
C THR A 153 -11.37 -5.64 -1.53
N SER A 154 -11.31 -6.58 -2.47
CA SER A 154 -10.21 -7.53 -2.60
C SER A 154 -8.87 -6.86 -2.92
N LYS A 155 -8.88 -5.80 -3.75
CA LYS A 155 -7.71 -5.01 -4.09
C LYS A 155 -7.22 -4.20 -2.88
N LEU A 156 -8.13 -3.58 -2.14
CA LEU A 156 -7.83 -2.86 -0.90
C LEU A 156 -7.26 -3.78 0.19
N GLU A 157 -7.70 -5.04 0.25
CA GLU A 157 -7.16 -6.02 1.20
C GLU A 157 -5.69 -6.38 0.91
N ARG A 158 -5.29 -6.42 -0.37
CA ARG A 158 -3.91 -6.70 -0.77
C ARG A 158 -2.95 -5.56 -0.43
N PHE A 159 -3.46 -4.35 -0.21
CA PHE A 159 -2.62 -3.18 0.04
C PHE A 159 -2.42 -2.93 1.55
N PRO A 160 -1.17 -2.83 2.02
CA PRO A 160 -0.89 -2.64 3.44
C PRO A 160 -1.32 -1.24 3.92
N GLY A 161 -2.03 -1.18 5.05
CA GLY A 161 -2.35 0.10 5.72
C GLY A 161 -3.66 0.77 5.29
N LEU A 162 -4.47 0.16 4.43
CA LEU A 162 -5.78 0.70 4.00
C LEU A 162 -6.97 0.12 4.77
N LYS A 163 -6.77 -0.42 5.98
CA LYS A 163 -7.83 -1.13 6.73
C LYS A 163 -9.08 -0.27 6.92
N GLU A 164 -8.90 1.01 7.25
CA GLU A 164 -9.99 1.97 7.45
C GLU A 164 -10.76 2.25 6.15
N ILE A 165 -10.04 2.54 5.06
CA ILE A 165 -10.63 2.75 3.73
C ILE A 165 -11.43 1.53 3.28
N ARG A 166 -10.85 0.33 3.45
CA ARG A 166 -11.52 -0.93 3.16
C ARG A 166 -12.81 -1.09 3.96
N ASN A 167 -12.77 -0.79 5.27
CA ASN A 167 -13.97 -0.89 6.11
C ASN A 167 -15.07 0.07 5.65
N ASN A 168 -14.72 1.29 5.24
CA ASN A 168 -15.70 2.25 4.73
C ASN A 168 -16.34 1.75 3.41
N VAL A 169 -15.55 1.18 2.50
CA VAL A 169 -16.07 0.56 1.26
C VAL A 169 -16.99 -0.62 1.57
N ILE A 170 -16.64 -1.47 2.53
CA ILE A 170 -17.48 -2.60 2.96
C ILE A 170 -18.82 -2.11 3.54
N GLN A 171 -18.81 -1.03 4.34
CA GLN A 171 -20.03 -0.45 4.90
C GLN A 171 -20.97 0.05 3.80
N ILE A 172 -20.42 0.73 2.79
CA ILE A 172 -21.22 1.14 1.62
C ILE A 172 -21.76 -0.08 0.88
N ASN A 173 -20.93 -1.09 0.61
CA ASN A 173 -21.37 -2.31 -0.09
C ASN A 173 -22.53 -3.00 0.65
N ASN A 174 -22.44 -3.12 1.98
CA ASN A 174 -23.52 -3.70 2.79
C ASN A 174 -24.82 -2.89 2.67
N HIS A 175 -24.71 -1.55 2.75
CA HIS A 175 -25.88 -0.68 2.56
C HIS A 175 -26.48 -0.81 1.15
N VAL A 176 -25.65 -0.95 0.12
CA VAL A 176 -26.08 -1.19 -1.26
C VAL A 176 -26.78 -2.54 -1.39
N ARG A 177 -26.25 -3.62 -0.79
CA ARG A 177 -26.85 -4.96 -0.79
C ARG A 177 -28.23 -4.96 -0.12
N GLU A 178 -28.38 -4.26 0.98
CA GLU A 178 -29.67 -4.11 1.70
C GLU A 178 -30.70 -3.30 0.90
N ASN A 179 -30.24 -2.43 -0.01
CA ASN A 179 -31.07 -1.50 -0.77
C ASN A 179 -30.97 -1.72 -2.29
N SER A 180 -30.79 -2.98 -2.72
CA SER A 180 -30.59 -3.34 -4.13
C SER A 180 -31.70 -2.81 -5.07
N ASN A 181 -32.97 -2.90 -4.66
CA ASN A 181 -34.08 -2.38 -5.45
C ASN A 181 -34.01 -0.84 -5.65
N VAL A 182 -33.52 -0.12 -4.63
CA VAL A 182 -33.35 1.34 -4.69
C VAL A 182 -32.16 1.69 -5.58
N LEU A 183 -31.09 0.89 -5.55
CA LEU A 183 -29.93 1.04 -6.45
C LEU A 183 -30.35 1.05 -7.92
N LEU A 184 -31.22 0.11 -8.32
CA LEU A 184 -31.65 -0.02 -9.72
C LEU A 184 -32.55 1.12 -10.19
N THR A 185 -33.42 1.60 -9.30
CA THR A 185 -34.53 2.50 -9.68
C THR A 185 -34.27 3.97 -9.40
N ASN A 186 -33.35 4.29 -8.49
CA ASN A 186 -33.13 5.66 -8.02
C ASN A 186 -31.74 6.18 -8.39
N TYR A 187 -31.69 7.10 -9.35
CA TYR A 187 -30.46 7.77 -9.77
C TYR A 187 -29.82 8.61 -8.65
N GLU A 188 -30.59 9.40 -7.90
CA GLU A 188 -30.06 10.22 -6.80
C GLU A 188 -29.40 9.37 -5.71
N TYR A 189 -29.94 8.18 -5.44
CA TYR A 189 -29.35 7.23 -4.52
C TYR A 189 -27.98 6.74 -5.02
N ARG A 190 -27.88 6.42 -6.32
CA ARG A 190 -26.59 6.05 -6.95
C ARG A 190 -25.59 7.19 -6.92
N GLU A 191 -26.04 8.41 -7.17
CA GLU A 191 -25.21 9.61 -7.13
C GLU A 191 -24.62 9.83 -5.74
N LYS A 192 -25.43 9.74 -4.67
CA LYS A 192 -24.96 9.82 -3.27
C LYS A 192 -23.93 8.75 -2.92
N ILE A 193 -24.13 7.52 -3.40
CA ILE A 193 -23.12 6.45 -3.23
C ILE A 193 -21.82 6.84 -3.96
N GLY A 194 -21.92 7.37 -5.18
CA GLY A 194 -20.79 7.87 -5.95
C GLY A 194 -20.03 8.97 -5.21
N GLU A 195 -20.72 9.94 -4.61
CA GLU A 195 -20.12 11.00 -3.80
C GLU A 195 -19.39 10.45 -2.57
N HIS A 196 -19.99 9.50 -1.86
CA HIS A 196 -19.34 8.85 -0.71
C HIS A 196 -18.08 8.07 -1.14
N LEU A 197 -18.14 7.35 -2.27
CA LEU A 197 -16.98 6.66 -2.83
C LEU A 197 -15.88 7.65 -3.23
N TYR A 198 -16.24 8.80 -3.78
CA TYR A 198 -15.30 9.86 -4.13
C TYR A 198 -14.58 10.43 -2.89
N GLN A 199 -15.29 10.66 -1.78
CA GLN A 199 -14.68 11.09 -0.52
C GLN A 199 -13.68 10.05 0.04
N ILE A 200 -14.04 8.77 -0.06
CA ILE A 200 -13.14 7.66 0.33
C ILE A 200 -11.93 7.61 -0.60
N PHE A 201 -12.13 7.81 -1.91
CA PHE A 201 -11.06 7.84 -2.89
C PHE A 201 -10.08 8.98 -2.64
N ASN A 202 -10.56 10.19 -2.35
CA ASN A 202 -9.70 11.31 -1.95
C ASN A 202 -8.91 11.00 -0.66
N SER A 203 -9.55 10.33 0.31
CA SER A 203 -8.86 9.88 1.52
C SER A 203 -7.76 8.86 1.22
N PHE A 204 -8.00 7.95 0.27
CA PHE A 204 -7.00 7.02 -0.25
C PHE A 204 -5.82 7.75 -0.92
N GLN A 205 -6.11 8.69 -1.83
CA GLN A 205 -5.08 9.50 -2.49
C GLN A 205 -4.24 10.30 -1.48
N ASN A 206 -4.87 10.92 -0.49
CA ASN A 206 -4.18 11.67 0.56
C ASN A 206 -3.28 10.78 1.44
N LYS A 207 -3.72 9.57 1.78
CA LYS A 207 -2.88 8.61 2.52
C LYS A 207 -1.64 8.22 1.72
N LEU A 208 -1.78 8.09 0.40
CA LEU A 208 -0.67 7.82 -0.49
C LEU A 208 0.25 9.04 -0.64
N ASN A 209 -0.31 10.22 -0.87
CA ASN A 209 0.34 11.46 -1.32
C ASN A 209 1.66 11.23 -2.06
N LEU A 210 1.47 10.62 -3.23
CA LEU A 210 1.81 11.20 -4.53
C LEU A 210 0.90 12.43 -4.74
N SER A 211 1.38 13.63 -4.45
CA SER A 211 0.70 14.86 -4.87
C SER A 211 0.92 15.03 -6.38
N PHE A 212 -0.10 14.74 -7.18
CA PHE A 212 -0.22 15.34 -8.51
C PHE A 212 -0.92 16.67 -8.30
N GLU A 213 -0.13 17.71 -8.01
CA GLU A 213 -0.57 19.07 -8.29
C GLU A 213 -0.44 19.24 -9.81
N GLU A 214 -1.57 19.53 -10.47
CA GLU A 214 -1.64 19.99 -11.86
C GLU A 214 -0.91 21.32 -12.05
#